data_AF-A0A1W2BIB6-F1
#
_entry.id   AF-A0A1W2BIB6-F1
#
_cell.length_a   1.000
_cell.length_b   1.000
_cell.length_c   1.000
_cell.angle_alpha   90.00
_cell.angle_beta   90.00
_cell.angle_gamma   90.00
#
_symmetry.space_group_name_H-M   'P 1'
#
loop_
_entity.id
_entity.type
_entity.pdbx_description
1 polymer ?
#
loop_
_entity_poly.entity_id
_entity_poly.type
_entity_poly.pdbx_seq_one_letter_code
_entity_poly.pdbx_strand_id
1 'polypeptide(L)'
;MANTPIIRQVAWWALIPQLLFMWLLVFVFYLLSVEQFILFGALSYLMISFLLRNLIPTNHRKGIKLTKELKFQEAIAEYKKSIQFFTKHSWLDKYRYLVLLNSSKMGFREMGLCNIAFCYGQIGNVNEAEKYYNRVLNEFPKNGIAQTGIRMINSIREND
;
A
#
# COMPACT_ATOMS: atom_id res chain seq x y z
N MET A 1 -13.99 -8.59 12.68
CA MET A 1 -13.17 -8.30 11.49
C MET A 1 -12.46 -9.59 11.11
N ALA A 2 -12.44 -9.94 9.83
CA ALA A 2 -11.75 -11.15 9.37
C ALA A 2 -10.23 -10.98 9.50
N ASN A 3 -9.54 -12.02 9.96
CA ASN A 3 -8.08 -12.09 10.02
C ASN A 3 -7.54 -12.54 8.66
N THR A 4 -7.72 -11.71 7.63
CA THR A 4 -7.17 -11.99 6.31
C THR A 4 -5.64 -11.88 6.33
N PRO A 5 -4.91 -12.77 5.65
CA PRO A 5 -3.45 -12.72 5.61
C PRO A 5 -2.99 -11.48 4.83
N ILE A 6 -2.66 -10.40 5.55
CA ILE A 6 -2.11 -9.17 4.98
C ILE A 6 -0.59 -9.20 5.15
N ILE A 7 0.13 -9.46 4.07
CA ILE A 7 1.59 -9.45 4.09
C ILE A 7 2.09 -8.00 4.04
N ARG A 8 2.84 -7.58 5.07
CA ARG A 8 3.49 -6.25 5.11
C ARG A 8 4.99 -6.40 4.97
N GLN A 9 5.49 -6.22 3.75
CA GLN A 9 6.93 -6.20 3.50
C GLN A 9 7.48 -4.77 3.61
N VAL A 10 8.49 -4.58 4.44
CA VAL A 10 9.13 -3.29 4.67
C VAL A 10 10.39 -3.15 3.81
N ALA A 11 10.51 -2.05 3.09
CA ALA A 11 11.73 -1.64 2.41
C ALA A 11 12.65 -0.98 3.44
N TRP A 12 13.60 -1.75 4.00
CA TRP A 12 14.53 -1.24 5.02
C TRP A 12 15.35 -0.03 4.56
N TRP A 13 15.64 0.08 3.26
CA TRP A 13 16.31 1.25 2.69
C TRP A 13 15.48 2.54 2.80
N ALA A 14 14.15 2.45 2.96
CA ALA A 14 13.28 3.60 3.21
C ALA A 14 13.50 4.22 4.59
N LEU A 15 14.24 3.57 5.50
CA LEU A 15 14.61 4.17 6.78
C LEU A 15 15.55 5.35 6.62
N ILE A 16 16.49 5.29 5.66
CA ILE A 16 17.47 6.36 5.44
C ILE A 16 16.78 7.71 5.19
N PRO A 17 15.89 7.84 4.18
CA PRO A 17 15.20 9.10 3.96
C PRO A 17 14.29 9.53 5.12
N GLN A 18 13.70 8.59 5.86
CA GLN A 18 12.86 8.91 7.01
C GLN A 18 13.67 9.48 8.17
N LEU A 19 14.83 8.88 8.47
CA LEU A 19 15.74 9.39 9.50
C LEU A 19 16.34 10.74 9.12
N LEU A 20 16.69 10.94 7.84
CA LEU A 20 17.14 12.24 7.35
C LEU A 20 16.06 13.32 7.50
N PHE A 21 14.81 13.00 7.16
CA PHE A 21 13.70 13.94 7.31
C PHE A 21 13.42 14.27 8.79
N MET A 22 13.46 13.27 9.67
CA MET A 22 13.32 13.47 11.11
C MET A 22 14.46 14.33 11.67
N TRP A 23 15.71 14.04 11.28
CA TRP A 23 16.87 14.84 11.67
C TRP A 23 16.73 16.29 11.22
N LEU A 24 16.25 16.54 10.01
CA LEU A 24 16.00 17.89 9.51
C LEU A 24 14.99 18.65 10.38
N LEU A 25 13.89 17.99 10.79
CA LEU A 25 12.90 18.62 11.67
C LEU A 25 13.51 18.96 13.04
N VAL A 26 14.26 18.04 13.64
CA VAL A 26 14.98 18.28 14.89
C VAL A 26 15.97 19.44 14.74
N PHE A 27 16.70 19.50 13.62
CA PHE A 27 17.66 20.56 13.32
C PHE A 27 16.98 21.92 13.18
N VAL A 28 15.80 21.99 12.55
CA VAL A 28 15.01 23.24 12.50
C VAL A 28 14.62 23.72 13.90
N PHE A 29 14.13 22.85 14.77
CA PHE A 29 13.78 23.24 16.15
C PHE A 29 15.00 23.64 16.98
N TYR A 30 16.15 23.01 16.72
CA TYR A 30 17.43 23.40 17.32
C TYR A 30 17.83 24.82 16.90
N LEU A 31 17.74 25.17 15.61
CA LEU A 31 18.01 26.53 15.12
C LEU A 31 17.07 27.59 15.69
N LEU A 32 15.86 27.20 16.08
CA LEU A 32 14.88 28.06 16.74
C LEU A 32 15.08 28.15 18.26
N SER A 33 16.14 27.54 18.81
CA SER A 33 16.46 27.53 20.24
C SER A 33 15.33 26.98 21.13
N VAL A 34 14.52 26.05 20.61
CA VAL A 34 13.48 25.39 21.41
C VAL A 34 14.13 24.42 22.40
N GLU A 35 13.91 24.58 23.70
CA GLU A 35 14.58 23.77 24.75
C GLU A 35 14.47 22.26 24.50
N GLN A 36 13.26 21.79 24.14
CA GLN A 36 12.98 20.37 23.88
C GLN A 36 12.97 20.06 22.38
N PHE A 37 13.90 20.62 21.60
CA PHE A 37 13.94 20.50 20.14
C PHE A 37 13.84 19.05 19.61
N ILE A 38 14.42 18.07 20.31
CA ILE A 38 14.32 16.65 19.95
C ILE A 38 12.87 16.16 20.03
N LEU A 39 12.18 16.47 21.14
CA LEU A 39 10.79 16.06 21.34
C LEU A 39 9.87 16.71 20.32
N PHE A 40 10.00 18.03 20.10
CA PHE A 40 9.18 18.76 19.13
C PHE A 40 9.45 18.26 17.70
N GLY A 41 10.70 18.03 17.31
CA GLY A 41 11.04 17.45 16.01
C GLY A 41 10.43 16.06 15.80
N ALA A 42 10.51 15.19 16.81
CA ALA A 42 9.90 13.86 16.77
C ALA A 42 8.37 13.92 16.69
N LEU A 43 7.72 14.78 17.48
CA LEU A 43 6.27 14.98 17.44
C LEU A 43 5.80 15.52 16.08
N SER A 44 6.51 16.50 15.52
CA SER A 44 6.23 17.00 14.17
C SER A 44 6.39 15.91 13.12
N TYR A 45 7.45 15.09 13.19
CA TYR A 45 7.62 13.94 12.29
C TYR A 45 6.44 12.97 12.38
N LEU A 46 6.03 12.60 13.60
CA LEU A 46 4.90 11.70 13.82
C LEU A 46 3.59 12.29 13.28
N MET A 47 3.34 13.57 13.52
CA MET A 47 2.16 14.27 13.03
C MET A 47 2.14 14.29 11.49
N ILE A 48 3.24 14.68 10.85
CA ILE A 48 3.36 14.72 9.39
C ILE A 48 3.19 13.31 8.79
N SER A 49 3.90 12.32 9.33
CA SER A 49 3.81 10.92 8.89
C SER A 49 2.39 10.37 9.04
N PHE A 50 1.73 10.68 10.15
CA PHE A 50 0.33 10.32 10.35
C PHE A 50 -0.56 10.97 9.27
N LEU A 51 -0.49 12.28 9.07
CA LEU A 51 -1.33 12.97 8.09
C LEU A 51 -1.12 12.43 6.68
N LEU A 52 0.13 12.30 6.23
CA LEU A 52 0.46 11.79 4.89
C LEU A 52 -0.05 10.36 4.66
N ARG A 53 0.17 9.46 5.63
CA ARG A 53 -0.25 8.04 5.53
C ARG A 53 -1.75 7.83 5.69
N ASN A 54 -2.49 8.80 6.23
CA ASN A 54 -3.94 8.70 6.43
C ASN A 54 -4.73 9.41 5.35
N LEU A 55 -4.32 10.61 4.94
CA LEU A 55 -5.11 11.47 4.06
C LEU A 55 -4.90 11.17 2.57
N ILE A 56 -3.68 10.81 2.16
CA ILE A 56 -3.38 10.59 0.74
C ILE A 56 -3.91 9.25 0.24
N PRO A 57 -3.60 8.08 0.85
CA PRO A 57 -4.09 6.79 0.37
C PRO A 57 -5.51 6.46 0.88
N THR A 58 -6.42 7.44 0.96
CA THR A 58 -7.74 7.29 1.59
C THR A 58 -8.55 6.14 0.98
N ASN A 59 -8.69 6.09 -0.34
CA ASN A 59 -9.44 5.02 -1.04
C ASN A 59 -8.79 3.65 -0.83
N HIS A 60 -7.45 3.57 -0.83
CA HIS A 60 -6.74 2.31 -0.58
C HIS A 60 -7.08 1.76 0.81
N ARG A 61 -7.04 2.64 1.82
CA ARG A 61 -7.36 2.29 3.21
C ARG A 61 -8.82 1.87 3.36
N LYS A 62 -9.73 2.56 2.68
CA LYS A 62 -11.14 2.18 2.64
C LYS A 62 -11.33 0.81 2.00
N GLY A 63 -10.63 0.51 0.91
CA GLY A 63 -10.59 -0.83 0.31
C GLY A 63 -10.15 -1.90 1.32
N ILE A 64 -9.04 -1.67 2.04
CA ILE A 64 -8.55 -2.60 3.07
C ILE A 64 -9.60 -2.81 4.18
N LYS A 65 -10.25 -1.73 4.63
CA LYS A 65 -11.31 -1.82 5.63
C LYS A 65 -12.47 -2.69 5.14
N LEU A 66 -12.96 -2.45 3.92
CA LEU A 66 -14.04 -3.22 3.31
C LEU A 66 -13.66 -4.69 3.09
N THR A 67 -12.43 -4.98 2.69
CA THR A 67 -11.91 -6.37 2.59
C THR A 67 -11.96 -7.08 3.96
N LYS A 68 -11.60 -6.41 5.05
CA LYS A 68 -11.70 -6.97 6.42
C LYS A 68 -13.14 -7.16 6.91
N GLU A 69 -14.08 -6.45 6.30
CA GLU A 69 -15.53 -6.59 6.51
C GLU A 69 -16.17 -7.59 5.51
N LEU A 70 -15.37 -8.25 4.66
CA LEU A 70 -15.82 -9.20 3.62
C LEU A 70 -16.74 -8.57 2.54
N LYS A 71 -16.76 -7.24 2.45
CA LYS A 71 -17.52 -6.49 1.42
C LYS A 71 -16.69 -6.36 0.16
N PHE A 72 -16.44 -7.49 -0.51
CA PHE A 72 -15.47 -7.58 -1.60
C PHE A 72 -15.85 -6.74 -2.82
N GLN A 73 -17.13 -6.69 -3.21
CA GLN A 73 -17.60 -5.90 -4.35
C GLN A 73 -17.36 -4.40 -4.14
N GLU A 74 -17.62 -3.90 -2.94
CA GLU A 74 -17.38 -2.51 -2.55
C GLU A 74 -15.87 -2.22 -2.45
N ALA A 75 -15.09 -3.17 -1.91
CA ALA A 75 -13.64 -3.06 -1.81
C ALA A 75 -13.00 -2.90 -3.20
N ILE A 76 -13.46 -3.66 -4.21
CA ILE A 76 -13.00 -3.55 -5.60
C ILE A 76 -13.17 -2.12 -6.12
N ALA A 77 -14.33 -1.50 -5.89
CA ALA A 77 -14.58 -0.13 -6.34
C ALA A 77 -13.59 0.87 -5.70
N GLU A 78 -13.29 0.73 -4.41
CA GLU A 78 -12.34 1.59 -3.70
C GLU A 78 -10.89 1.36 -4.13
N TYR A 79 -10.49 0.11 -4.39
CA TYR A 79 -9.17 -0.16 -4.97
C TYR A 79 -9.02 0.39 -6.38
N LYS A 80 -10.07 0.34 -7.22
CA LYS A 80 -10.03 0.97 -8.56
C LYS A 80 -9.80 2.48 -8.47
N LYS A 81 -10.51 3.18 -7.56
CA LYS A 81 -10.27 4.61 -7.29
C LYS A 81 -8.84 4.87 -6.82
N SER A 82 -8.32 4.03 -5.92
CA SER A 82 -6.93 4.10 -5.46
C SER A 82 -5.94 3.96 -6.62
N ILE A 83 -6.11 2.96 -7.48
CA ILE A 83 -5.23 2.72 -8.62
C ILE A 83 -5.30 3.90 -9.59
N GLN A 84 -6.49 4.44 -9.86
CA GLN A 84 -6.65 5.60 -10.72
C GLN A 84 -5.90 6.82 -10.17
N PHE A 85 -6.02 7.10 -8.87
CA PHE A 85 -5.30 8.20 -8.21
C PHE A 85 -3.79 8.04 -8.34
N PHE A 86 -3.23 6.88 -7.97
CA PHE A 86 -1.78 6.65 -8.04
C PHE A 86 -1.27 6.44 -9.47
N THR A 87 -2.13 6.17 -10.44
CA THR A 87 -1.75 6.19 -11.87
C THR A 87 -1.65 7.62 -12.37
N LYS A 88 -2.64 8.47 -12.04
CA LYS A 88 -2.61 9.91 -12.37
C LYS A 88 -1.44 10.63 -11.69
N HIS A 89 -1.11 10.23 -10.46
CA HIS A 89 -0.03 10.81 -9.66
C HIS A 89 1.07 9.76 -9.42
N SER A 90 1.60 9.19 -10.49
CA SER A 90 2.60 8.11 -10.45
C SER A 90 3.85 8.44 -9.63
N TRP A 91 4.24 9.72 -9.60
CA TRP A 91 5.37 10.19 -8.80
C TRP A 91 5.14 10.01 -7.29
N LEU A 92 3.89 10.08 -6.79
CA LEU A 92 3.57 9.83 -5.38
C LEU A 92 3.86 8.39 -5.00
N ASP A 93 3.50 7.44 -5.86
CA ASP A 93 3.74 6.01 -5.60
C ASP A 93 5.22 5.66 -5.81
N LYS A 94 5.86 6.24 -6.83
CA LYS A 94 7.30 6.06 -7.13
C LYS A 94 8.18 6.57 -6.00
N TYR A 95 7.91 7.77 -5.47
CA TYR A 95 8.70 8.42 -4.42
C TYR A 95 8.02 8.33 -3.03
N ARG A 96 7.11 7.36 -2.83
CA ARG A 96 6.29 7.20 -1.61
C ARG A 96 7.08 7.20 -0.30
N TYR A 97 8.34 6.77 -0.33
CA TYR A 97 9.21 6.76 0.84
C TYR A 97 9.60 8.16 1.31
N LEU A 98 9.72 9.09 0.37
CA LEU A 98 10.02 10.50 0.63
C LEU A 98 8.73 11.27 0.90
N VAL A 99 7.76 11.16 0.00
CA VAL A 99 6.63 12.09 -0.07
C VAL A 99 5.42 11.65 0.77
N LEU A 100 5.30 10.35 1.05
CA LEU A 100 4.24 9.81 1.91
C LEU A 100 4.80 9.28 3.24
N LEU A 101 6.12 9.34 3.41
CA LEU A 101 6.86 8.68 4.47
C LEU A 101 6.45 7.21 4.63
N ASN A 102 5.99 6.53 3.56
CA ASN A 102 5.58 5.13 3.63
C ASN A 102 6.83 4.23 3.61
N SER A 103 6.76 2.96 4.02
CA SER A 103 7.90 2.03 3.93
C SER A 103 7.55 0.69 3.28
N SER A 104 6.34 0.55 2.71
CA SER A 104 5.91 -0.65 1.99
C SER A 104 6.79 -0.93 0.77
N LYS A 105 7.33 -2.16 0.65
CA LYS A 105 8.03 -2.61 -0.57
C LYS A 105 7.14 -2.53 -1.80
N MET A 106 5.85 -2.82 -1.64
CA MET A 106 4.85 -2.77 -2.69
C MET A 106 4.30 -1.36 -2.85
N GLY A 107 4.18 -0.89 -4.09
CA GLY A 107 3.47 0.36 -4.40
C GLY A 107 1.95 0.22 -4.22
N PHE A 108 1.23 1.32 -4.10
CA PHE A 108 -0.23 1.32 -3.96
C PHE A 108 -0.94 0.80 -5.22
N ARG A 109 -0.40 1.04 -6.42
CA ARG A 109 -0.94 0.47 -7.66
C ARG A 109 -0.82 -1.06 -7.65
N GLU A 110 0.38 -1.55 -7.38
CA GLU A 110 0.69 -2.98 -7.32
C GLU A 110 -0.16 -3.69 -6.26
N MET A 111 -0.25 -3.12 -5.06
CA MET A 111 -1.06 -3.65 -3.96
C MET A 111 -2.55 -3.60 -4.28
N GLY A 112 -3.02 -2.51 -4.90
CA GLY A 112 -4.42 -2.37 -5.32
C GLY A 112 -4.83 -3.44 -6.33
N LEU A 113 -3.98 -3.72 -7.31
CA LEU A 113 -4.25 -4.77 -8.31
C LEU A 113 -4.30 -6.17 -7.67
N CYS A 114 -3.35 -6.49 -6.78
CA CYS A 114 -3.37 -7.74 -6.02
C CYS A 114 -4.65 -7.88 -5.20
N ASN A 115 -5.06 -6.81 -4.52
CA ASN A 115 -6.25 -6.83 -3.68
C ASN A 115 -7.54 -6.94 -4.49
N ILE A 116 -7.62 -6.35 -5.69
CA ILE A 116 -8.76 -6.54 -6.60
C ILE A 116 -8.83 -8.01 -7.04
N ALA A 117 -7.71 -8.61 -7.45
CA ALA A 117 -7.66 -10.01 -7.85
C ALA A 117 -8.12 -10.94 -6.72
N PHE A 118 -7.63 -10.69 -5.50
CA PHE A 118 -8.07 -11.39 -4.29
C PHE A 118 -9.59 -11.24 -4.08
N CYS A 119 -10.13 -10.02 -4.15
CA CYS A 119 -11.56 -9.79 -3.96
C CYS A 119 -12.43 -10.50 -5.01
N TYR A 120 -12.01 -10.54 -6.28
CA TYR A 120 -12.70 -11.31 -7.31
C TYR A 120 -12.70 -12.81 -7.03
N GLY A 121 -11.58 -13.35 -6.55
CA GLY A 121 -11.50 -14.76 -6.12
C GLY A 121 -12.45 -15.08 -4.98
N GLN A 122 -12.58 -14.17 -4.00
CA GLN A 122 -13.48 -14.35 -2.86
C GLN A 122 -14.97 -14.34 -3.22
N ILE A 123 -15.36 -13.72 -4.35
CA ILE A 123 -16.74 -13.73 -4.85
C ILE A 123 -16.97 -14.77 -5.95
N GLY A 124 -16.02 -15.69 -6.15
CA GLY A 124 -16.12 -16.78 -7.13
C GLY A 124 -15.90 -16.37 -8.59
N ASN A 125 -15.49 -15.13 -8.86
CA ASN A 125 -15.22 -14.68 -10.22
C ASN A 125 -13.76 -14.96 -10.60
N VAL A 126 -13.47 -16.23 -10.89
CA VAL A 126 -12.11 -16.72 -11.19
C VAL A 126 -11.50 -16.04 -12.41
N ASN A 127 -12.30 -15.79 -13.46
CA ASN A 127 -11.82 -15.17 -14.70
C ASN A 127 -11.31 -13.75 -14.48
N GLU A 128 -12.03 -12.92 -13.72
CA GLU A 128 -11.54 -11.58 -13.38
C GLU A 128 -10.37 -11.65 -12.40
N ALA A 129 -10.38 -12.57 -11.43
CA ALA A 129 -9.25 -12.76 -10.51
C ALA A 129 -7.95 -13.05 -11.28
N GLU A 130 -7.98 -14.03 -12.19
CA GLU A 130 -6.86 -14.39 -13.06
C GLU A 130 -6.40 -13.21 -13.92
N LYS A 131 -7.32 -12.50 -14.57
CA LYS A 131 -7.02 -11.33 -15.38
C LYS A 131 -6.26 -10.26 -14.60
N TYR A 132 -6.68 -9.96 -13.37
CA TYR A 132 -5.97 -8.98 -12.54
C TYR A 132 -4.62 -9.53 -12.05
N TYR A 133 -4.51 -10.80 -11.67
CA TYR A 133 -3.21 -11.37 -11.30
C TYR A 133 -2.22 -11.38 -12.47
N ASN A 134 -2.65 -11.76 -13.67
CA ASN A 134 -1.83 -11.69 -14.87
C ASN A 134 -1.41 -10.25 -15.19
N ARG A 135 -2.32 -9.28 -14.99
CA ARG A 135 -1.95 -7.87 -15.09
C ARG A 135 -0.87 -7.47 -14.07
N VAL A 136 -0.97 -7.95 -12.83
CA VAL A 136 0.11 -7.73 -11.84
C VAL A 136 1.41 -8.33 -12.31
N LEU A 137 1.43 -9.55 -12.84
CA LEU A 137 2.66 -10.18 -13.31
C LEU A 137 3.25 -9.50 -14.54
N ASN A 138 2.42 -8.93 -15.41
CA ASN A 138 2.88 -8.14 -16.54
C ASN A 138 3.54 -6.82 -16.11
N GLU A 139 2.95 -6.11 -15.12
CA GLU A 139 3.48 -4.83 -14.63
C GLU A 139 4.59 -5.02 -13.55
N PHE A 140 4.56 -6.12 -12.80
CA PHE A 140 5.39 -6.44 -11.64
C PHE A 140 5.76 -7.95 -11.61
N PRO A 141 6.67 -8.42 -12.50
CA PRO A 141 6.92 -9.86 -12.71
C PRO A 141 7.37 -10.66 -11.48
N LYS A 142 7.96 -9.99 -10.49
CA LYS A 142 8.45 -10.60 -9.24
C LYS A 142 7.42 -10.59 -8.12
N ASN A 143 6.16 -10.23 -8.38
CA ASN A 143 5.13 -10.15 -7.35
C ASN A 143 4.70 -11.56 -6.89
N GLY A 144 5.16 -11.94 -5.69
CA GLY A 144 4.88 -13.27 -5.12
C GLY A 144 3.40 -13.54 -4.79
N ILE A 145 2.60 -12.50 -4.54
CA ILE A 145 1.15 -12.66 -4.30
C ILE A 145 0.48 -13.10 -5.59
N ALA A 146 0.74 -12.41 -6.69
CA ALA A 146 0.15 -12.73 -7.98
C ALA A 146 0.60 -14.10 -8.51
N GLN A 147 1.88 -14.45 -8.35
CA GLN A 147 2.38 -15.79 -8.71
C GLN A 147 1.66 -16.89 -7.93
N THR A 148 1.41 -16.67 -6.65
CA THR A 148 0.71 -17.64 -5.79
C THR A 148 -0.79 -17.69 -6.14
N GLY A 149 -1.41 -16.56 -6.45
CA GLY A 149 -2.80 -16.48 -6.89
C GLY A 149 -3.06 -17.25 -8.18
N ILE A 150 -2.19 -17.12 -9.19
CA ILE A 150 -2.30 -17.88 -10.45
C ILE A 150 -2.12 -19.38 -10.20
N ARG A 151 -1.12 -19.78 -9.40
CA ARG A 151 -0.92 -21.21 -9.06
C ARG A 151 -2.16 -21.81 -8.40
N MET A 152 -2.79 -21.08 -7.48
CA MET A 152 -4.03 -21.52 -6.84
C MET A 152 -5.17 -21.69 -7.84
N ILE A 153 -5.36 -20.73 -8.76
CA ILE A 153 -6.38 -20.81 -9.81
C ILE A 153 -6.15 -22.03 -10.72
N ASN A 154 -4.90 -22.24 -11.15
CA ASN A 154 -4.55 -23.38 -12.00
C ASN A 154 -4.78 -24.72 -11.30
N SER A 155 -4.45 -24.83 -10.01
CA SER A 155 -4.69 -26.07 -9.25
C SER A 155 -6.17 -26.43 -9.12
N ILE A 156 -7.08 -25.45 -9.19
CA ILE A 156 -8.52 -25.73 -9.18
C ILE A 156 -8.94 -26.27 -10.55
N ARG A 157 -8.51 -25.59 -11.63
CA ARG A 157 -8.85 -25.97 -13.01
C ARG A 157 -8.29 -27.31 -13.46
N GLU A 158 -7.13 -27.71 -12.95
CA GLU A 158 -6.53 -29.02 -13.26
C GLU A 158 -7.29 -30.19 -12.59
N ASN A 159 -8.16 -29.89 -11.61
CA ASN A 159 -8.97 -30.88 -10.89
C ASN A 159 -10.45 -30.88 -11.32
N ASP A 160 -10.84 -30.06 -12.29
CA ASP A 160 -12.16 -30.03 -12.94
C ASP A 160 -12.16 -30.82 -14.26
#